data_AF-A0A4U8YGJ9-F1
#
_entry.id   AF-A0A4U8YGJ9-F1
#
_cell.length_a   1.000
_cell.length_b   1.000
_cell.length_c   1.000
_cell.angle_alpha   90.00
_cell.angle_beta   90.00
_cell.angle_gamma   90.00
#
_symmetry.space_group_name_H-M   'P 1'
#
loop_
_entity.id
_entity.type
_entity.pdbx_description
1 polymer ?
#
loop_
_entity_poly.entity_id
_entity_poly.type
_entity_poly.pdbx_seq_one_letter_code
_entity_poly.pdbx_strand_id
1 'polypeptide(L)'
;MRKLLKVLCMAGLMVFLGTSGAWAFSIDFENGVDGARVEGIEGIEFLDFSGNAPMYGDSRKGYNTTSDDLGYGHGSFHHNGNMWLWAGTSADARGVKVDFANDNGTWFQTGYSSASSFYIDAYLTDGTMVTAKGNSNTDGPMDFLRIDAADGTFIDYVVLHDSGNMWLVDDMSGDTSLGASPVPEPSTVLLLGFGLCGIAGIRRNKSRRH
;
A
#
# COMPACT_ATOMS: atom_id res chain seq x y z
N MET A 1 -51.68 -8.14 12.94
CA MET A 1 -50.49 -8.89 13.44
C MET A 1 -49.51 -9.32 12.35
N ARG A 2 -49.94 -9.98 11.25
CA ARG A 2 -49.02 -10.41 10.15
C ARG A 2 -48.24 -9.29 9.43
N LYS A 3 -48.67 -8.03 9.51
CA LYS A 3 -47.97 -6.87 8.92
C LYS A 3 -46.85 -6.30 9.81
N LEU A 4 -46.90 -6.53 11.13
CA LEU A 4 -45.88 -6.04 12.07
C LEU A 4 -44.59 -6.90 12.00
N LEU A 5 -44.75 -8.20 11.76
CA LEU A 5 -43.63 -9.16 11.67
C LEU A 5 -42.76 -8.94 10.42
N LYS A 6 -43.35 -8.51 9.29
CA LYS A 6 -42.59 -8.21 8.07
C LYS A 6 -41.74 -6.95 8.18
N VAL A 7 -42.16 -5.97 8.99
CA VAL A 7 -41.40 -4.73 9.22
C VAL A 7 -40.24 -4.98 10.17
N LEU A 8 -40.40 -5.84 11.19
CA LEU A 8 -39.30 -6.23 12.08
C LEU A 8 -38.22 -7.06 11.37
N CYS A 9 -38.59 -7.98 10.47
CA CYS A 9 -37.60 -8.76 9.70
C CYS A 9 -36.78 -7.90 8.73
N MET A 10 -37.31 -6.77 8.26
CA MET A 10 -36.60 -5.87 7.35
C MET A 10 -35.65 -4.91 8.10
N ALA A 11 -35.95 -4.57 9.35
CA ALA A 11 -35.05 -3.81 10.23
C ALA A 11 -33.93 -4.68 10.82
N GLY A 12 -34.18 -5.98 11.06
CA GLY A 12 -33.17 -6.93 11.54
C GLY A 12 -32.12 -7.34 10.49
N LEU A 13 -32.41 -7.14 9.20
CA LEU A 13 -31.51 -7.53 8.10
C LEU A 13 -30.53 -6.41 7.68
N MET A 14 -30.61 -5.22 8.28
CA MET A 14 -29.75 -4.07 7.93
C MET A 14 -28.53 -3.86 8.85
N VAL A 15 -28.24 -4.79 9.79
CA VAL A 15 -27.20 -4.58 10.82
C VAL A 15 -25.87 -5.30 10.54
N PHE A 16 -25.71 -6.00 9.41
CA PHE A 16 -24.47 -6.73 9.09
C PHE A 16 -23.88 -6.39 7.72
N LEU A 17 -23.83 -5.09 7.39
CA LEU A 17 -22.92 -4.59 6.36
C LEU A 17 -21.82 -3.78 7.06
N GLY A 18 -21.02 -4.47 7.86
CA GLY A 18 -19.69 -3.98 8.21
C GLY A 18 -18.85 -4.12 6.96
N THR A 19 -18.81 -3.07 6.15
CA THR A 19 -17.84 -2.94 5.06
C THR A 19 -16.46 -2.93 5.71
N SER A 20 -15.72 -4.02 5.56
CA SER A 20 -14.27 -3.99 5.73
C SER A 20 -13.75 -3.05 4.65
N GLY A 21 -13.61 -1.76 4.98
CA GLY A 21 -13.02 -0.78 4.07
C GLY A 21 -11.68 -1.34 3.60
N ALA A 22 -11.53 -1.48 2.28
CA ALA A 22 -10.23 -1.77 1.70
C ALA A 22 -9.33 -0.58 2.04
N TRP A 23 -8.29 -0.85 2.83
CA TRP A 23 -7.25 0.12 3.09
C TRP A 23 -6.30 0.11 1.90
N ALA A 24 -5.73 1.25 1.56
CA ALA A 24 -4.67 1.32 0.57
C ALA A 24 -3.66 2.36 1.02
N PHE A 25 -2.38 2.05 0.86
CA PHE A 25 -1.30 3.00 1.09
C PHE A 25 -0.55 3.30 -0.19
N SER A 26 0.13 4.44 -0.18
CA SER A 26 1.06 4.87 -1.21
C SER A 26 2.22 5.60 -0.53
N ILE A 27 3.46 5.28 -0.93
CA ILE A 27 4.69 5.93 -0.47
C ILE A 27 5.48 6.33 -1.70
N ASP A 28 5.77 7.62 -1.83
CA ASP A 28 6.54 8.23 -2.92
C ASP A 28 7.95 8.66 -2.47
N PHE A 29 8.31 8.46 -1.20
CA PHE A 29 9.60 8.82 -0.59
C PHE A 29 10.05 10.29 -0.68
N GLU A 30 9.30 11.19 -1.31
CA GLU A 30 9.71 12.55 -1.65
C GLU A 30 9.98 13.47 -0.44
N ASN A 31 9.46 13.09 0.73
CA ASN A 31 9.68 13.82 1.98
C ASN A 31 10.94 13.36 2.74
N GLY A 32 11.73 12.46 2.15
CA GLY A 32 12.96 11.94 2.73
C GLY A 32 14.10 12.96 2.79
N VAL A 33 15.18 12.56 3.46
CA VAL A 33 16.45 13.30 3.52
C VAL A 33 17.55 12.40 2.99
N ASP A 34 18.32 12.85 2.01
CA ASP A 34 19.43 12.08 1.44
C ASP A 34 20.34 11.48 2.52
N GLY A 35 20.59 10.17 2.42
CA GLY A 35 21.43 9.44 3.36
C GLY A 35 20.84 9.33 4.77
N ALA A 36 19.57 9.67 4.99
CA ALA A 36 18.85 9.32 6.20
C ALA A 36 18.26 7.92 6.09
N ARG A 37 18.00 7.31 7.26
CA ARG A 37 17.27 6.04 7.37
C ARG A 37 15.82 6.25 6.92
N VAL A 38 15.27 5.28 6.20
CA VAL A 38 13.83 5.21 5.95
C VAL A 38 13.15 4.63 7.18
N GLU A 39 12.54 5.49 7.98
CA GLU A 39 11.87 5.11 9.22
C GLU A 39 10.73 6.10 9.52
N GLY A 40 9.85 5.73 10.47
CA GLY A 40 8.74 6.60 10.89
C GLY A 40 7.55 6.64 9.93
N ILE A 41 7.45 5.68 9.01
CA ILE A 41 6.26 5.50 8.18
C ILE A 41 5.22 4.75 9.02
N GLU A 42 4.04 5.33 9.18
CA GLU A 42 2.99 4.75 10.03
C GLU A 42 2.57 3.36 9.50
N GLY A 43 2.56 2.37 10.39
CA GLY A 43 2.12 1.00 10.07
C GLY A 43 3.09 0.17 9.22
N ILE A 44 4.27 0.69 8.87
CA ILE A 44 5.28 -0.01 8.07
C ILE A 44 6.66 0.15 8.69
N GLU A 45 7.33 -0.96 8.95
CA GLU A 45 8.74 -0.97 9.37
C GLU A 45 9.63 -1.41 8.22
N PHE A 46 10.70 -0.64 8.00
CA PHE A 46 11.72 -0.93 7.00
C PHE A 46 13.02 -1.29 7.72
N LEU A 47 13.34 -2.57 7.79
CA LEU A 47 14.59 -3.08 8.34
C LEU A 47 15.09 -4.23 7.48
N ASP A 48 16.39 -4.51 7.51
CA ASP A 48 16.89 -5.79 7.08
C ASP A 48 16.88 -6.79 8.26
N PHE A 49 17.24 -8.04 7.99
CA PHE A 49 17.29 -9.08 9.02
C PHE A 49 18.47 -8.95 10.00
N SER A 50 19.33 -7.95 9.82
CA SER A 50 20.40 -7.57 10.73
C SER A 50 20.05 -6.30 11.54
N GLY A 51 18.86 -5.72 11.34
CA GLY A 51 18.37 -4.52 12.02
C GLY A 51 18.85 -3.20 11.42
N ASN A 52 19.43 -3.20 10.21
CA ASN A 52 19.77 -1.97 9.50
C ASN A 52 18.55 -1.47 8.73
N ALA A 53 18.31 -0.16 8.76
CA ALA A 53 17.29 0.44 7.92
C ALA A 53 17.85 0.70 6.52
N PRO A 54 17.02 0.62 5.47
CA PRO A 54 17.38 1.15 4.17
C PRO A 54 17.49 2.68 4.23
N MET A 55 18.01 3.26 3.15
CA MET A 55 18.40 4.65 3.09
C MET A 55 17.62 5.38 1.99
N TYR A 56 17.32 6.65 2.23
CA TYR A 56 16.91 7.56 1.18
C TYR A 56 18.10 7.92 0.29
N GLY A 57 17.90 7.89 -1.03
CA GLY A 57 18.79 8.50 -2.01
C GLY A 57 18.17 9.76 -2.64
N ASP A 58 19.00 10.69 -3.13
CA ASP A 58 18.56 11.93 -3.79
C ASP A 58 19.32 12.21 -5.09
N SER A 59 18.62 12.34 -6.22
CA SER A 59 19.23 12.35 -7.57
C SER A 59 20.01 13.63 -7.83
N ARG A 60 19.77 14.64 -6.99
CA ARG A 60 20.48 15.91 -7.01
C ARG A 60 21.87 15.80 -6.36
N LYS A 61 22.22 14.65 -5.78
CA LYS A 61 23.46 14.42 -5.00
C LYS A 61 24.52 13.59 -5.72
N GLY A 62 24.30 13.26 -7.00
CA GLY A 62 25.32 12.60 -7.84
C GLY A 62 25.34 11.08 -7.73
N TYR A 63 24.24 10.46 -7.31
CA TYR A 63 24.05 9.02 -7.45
C TYR A 63 23.95 8.62 -8.92
N ASN A 64 24.15 7.33 -9.19
CA ASN A 64 23.95 6.74 -10.52
C ASN A 64 22.45 6.56 -10.81
N THR A 65 21.67 7.65 -10.76
CA THR A 65 20.22 7.61 -10.91
C THR A 65 19.73 8.66 -11.89
N THR A 66 18.54 8.45 -12.43
CA THR A 66 17.80 9.39 -13.29
C THR A 66 16.34 9.42 -12.83
N SER A 67 15.80 10.62 -12.64
CA SER A 67 14.37 10.85 -12.42
C SER A 67 13.66 10.90 -13.76
N ASP A 68 12.68 10.03 -13.96
CA ASP A 68 11.94 9.90 -15.23
C ASP A 68 10.99 11.07 -15.50
N ASP A 69 10.50 11.74 -14.46
CA ASP A 69 9.48 12.79 -14.53
C ASP A 69 10.03 14.20 -14.30
N LEU A 70 11.05 14.37 -13.45
CA LEU A 70 11.67 15.68 -13.16
C LEU A 70 12.97 15.91 -13.96
N GLY A 71 13.55 14.86 -14.55
CA GLY A 71 14.78 14.95 -15.35
C GLY A 71 16.05 15.24 -14.55
N TYR A 72 16.05 14.95 -13.24
CA TYR A 72 17.25 15.01 -12.40
C TYR A 72 18.15 13.79 -12.61
N GLY A 73 19.46 13.96 -12.42
CA GLY A 73 20.43 12.88 -12.54
C GLY A 73 20.75 12.50 -13.99
N HIS A 74 21.74 11.62 -14.16
CA HIS A 74 22.23 11.15 -15.46
C HIS A 74 22.72 9.68 -15.38
N GLY A 75 22.18 8.91 -14.43
CA GLY A 75 22.61 7.55 -14.19
C GLY A 75 21.67 6.49 -14.76
N SER A 76 22.08 5.24 -14.60
CA SER A 76 21.41 4.08 -15.20
C SER A 76 20.20 3.57 -14.41
N PHE A 77 19.98 4.01 -13.17
CA PHE A 77 18.86 3.55 -12.35
C PHE A 77 17.75 4.59 -12.32
N HIS A 78 16.53 4.18 -12.66
CA HIS A 78 15.42 5.09 -12.89
C HIS A 78 14.38 5.04 -11.77
N HIS A 79 13.85 6.21 -11.38
CA HIS A 79 12.83 6.42 -10.34
C HIS A 79 11.96 7.63 -10.69
N ASN A 80 10.91 7.90 -9.90
CA ASN A 80 10.08 9.09 -10.05
C ASN A 80 10.38 10.10 -8.94
N GLY A 81 10.08 11.37 -9.19
CA GLY A 81 10.40 12.43 -8.26
C GLY A 81 11.91 12.63 -8.08
N ASN A 82 12.35 12.91 -6.86
CA ASN A 82 13.76 13.16 -6.57
C ASN A 82 14.32 12.26 -5.47
N MET A 83 13.49 11.53 -4.75
CA MET A 83 13.89 10.63 -3.68
C MET A 83 13.53 9.19 -4.02
N TRP A 84 14.29 8.24 -3.51
CA TRP A 84 13.97 6.82 -3.62
C TRP A 84 14.54 6.07 -2.42
N LEU A 85 14.19 4.80 -2.31
CA LEU A 85 14.74 3.88 -1.32
C LEU A 85 15.77 2.94 -1.95
N TRP A 86 16.85 2.68 -1.23
CA TRP A 86 17.77 1.58 -1.52
C TRP A 86 18.27 0.95 -0.22
N ALA A 87 18.83 -0.26 -0.27
CA ALA A 87 19.15 -1.00 0.95
C ALA A 87 20.27 -0.37 1.80
N GLY A 88 21.06 0.54 1.21
CA GLY A 88 22.23 1.13 1.87
C GLY A 88 23.45 0.21 1.85
N THR A 89 24.60 0.73 2.25
CA THR A 89 25.89 0.01 2.17
C THR A 89 26.07 -1.10 3.21
N SER A 90 25.28 -1.07 4.28
CA SER A 90 25.36 -2.03 5.40
C SER A 90 24.28 -3.11 5.34
N ALA A 91 23.56 -3.22 4.22
CA ALA A 91 22.44 -4.13 4.05
C ALA A 91 22.82 -5.60 4.22
N ASP A 92 21.97 -6.34 4.90
CA ASP A 92 21.96 -7.80 4.90
C ASP A 92 21.81 -8.33 3.46
N ALA A 93 22.52 -9.41 3.14
CA ALA A 93 22.50 -10.01 1.81
C ALA A 93 21.12 -10.52 1.37
N ARG A 94 20.17 -10.69 2.31
CA ARG A 94 18.78 -11.06 2.02
C ARG A 94 17.94 -9.89 1.48
N GLY A 95 18.39 -8.64 1.65
CA GLY A 95 17.67 -7.45 1.20
C GLY A 95 16.85 -6.74 2.29
N VAL A 96 15.93 -5.89 1.84
CA VAL A 96 15.13 -5.02 2.70
C VAL A 96 13.82 -5.70 3.04
N LYS A 97 13.54 -5.91 4.33
CA LYS A 97 12.25 -6.35 4.82
C LYS A 97 11.33 -5.14 4.99
N VAL A 98 10.15 -5.22 4.39
CA VAL A 98 9.03 -4.29 4.59
C VAL A 98 7.98 -5.03 5.38
N ASP A 99 7.88 -4.70 6.66
CA ASP A 99 7.04 -5.37 7.65
C ASP A 99 5.76 -4.54 7.88
N PHE A 100 4.59 -5.18 7.77
CA PHE A 100 3.29 -4.50 7.86
C PHE A 100 2.65 -4.76 9.23
N ALA A 101 2.38 -3.72 10.02
CA ALA A 101 1.97 -3.89 11.41
C ALA A 101 0.67 -4.69 11.66
N ASN A 102 -0.20 -4.84 10.64
CA ASN A 102 -1.52 -5.46 10.78
C ASN A 102 -1.70 -6.77 10.01
N ASP A 103 -0.70 -7.21 9.24
CA ASP A 103 -0.70 -8.49 8.50
C ASP A 103 -2.00 -8.79 7.71
N ASN A 104 -2.61 -7.78 7.11
CA ASN A 104 -3.92 -7.92 6.44
C ASN A 104 -3.96 -7.41 5.00
N GLY A 105 -2.80 -7.11 4.42
CA GLY A 105 -2.68 -6.81 3.00
C GLY A 105 -2.86 -8.06 2.15
N THR A 106 -3.52 -7.92 1.01
CA THR A 106 -3.66 -8.96 -0.01
C THR A 106 -2.79 -8.70 -1.24
N TRP A 107 -2.26 -7.50 -1.41
CA TRP A 107 -1.30 -7.20 -2.47
C TRP A 107 -0.29 -6.12 -2.07
N PHE A 108 0.88 -6.18 -2.71
CA PHE A 108 1.94 -5.19 -2.61
C PHE A 108 2.53 -4.92 -3.99
N GLN A 109 2.90 -3.67 -4.26
CA GLN A 109 3.56 -3.25 -5.49
C GLN A 109 4.62 -2.19 -5.19
N THR A 110 5.69 -2.21 -5.96
CA THR A 110 6.70 -1.15 -5.97
C THR A 110 7.18 -0.89 -7.39
N GLY A 111 7.52 0.36 -7.68
CA GLY A 111 8.43 0.68 -8.77
C GLY A 111 9.85 0.19 -8.42
N TYR A 112 10.58 -0.31 -9.41
CA TYR A 112 11.95 -0.77 -9.24
C TYR A 112 12.83 -0.46 -10.45
N SER A 113 14.11 -0.22 -10.18
CA SER A 113 15.17 -0.25 -11.18
C SER A 113 16.34 -1.08 -10.66
N SER A 114 16.78 -2.09 -11.42
CA SER A 114 17.81 -3.04 -11.00
C SER A 114 18.76 -3.45 -12.12
N ALA A 115 20.04 -3.61 -11.78
CA ALA A 115 21.07 -4.13 -12.68
C ALA A 115 21.00 -5.65 -12.85
N SER A 116 20.27 -6.34 -11.97
CA SER A 116 20.02 -7.78 -12.07
C SER A 116 18.51 -8.06 -11.97
N SER A 117 18.12 -9.34 -11.90
CA SER A 117 16.71 -9.63 -11.64
C SER A 117 16.33 -9.12 -10.25
N PHE A 118 15.23 -8.38 -10.18
CA PHE A 118 14.67 -7.88 -8.94
C PHE A 118 13.57 -8.82 -8.43
N TYR A 119 13.47 -8.96 -7.12
CA TYR A 119 12.56 -9.90 -6.48
C TYR A 119 11.75 -9.20 -5.39
N ILE A 120 10.48 -9.60 -5.32
CA ILE A 120 9.64 -9.40 -4.14
C ILE A 120 9.29 -10.79 -3.62
N ASP A 121 9.82 -11.15 -2.46
CA ASP A 121 9.43 -12.36 -1.75
C ASP A 121 8.41 -11.97 -0.67
N ALA A 122 7.15 -12.32 -0.88
CA ALA A 122 6.09 -12.12 0.11
C ALA A 122 5.98 -13.34 1.01
N TYR A 123 6.14 -13.12 2.31
CA TYR A 123 5.89 -14.10 3.35
C TYR A 123 4.46 -13.90 3.84
N LEU A 124 3.67 -14.96 3.78
CA LEU A 124 2.25 -14.92 4.10
C LEU A 124 2.01 -15.36 5.54
N THR A 125 0.88 -14.95 6.10
CA THR A 125 0.46 -15.26 7.49
C THR A 125 0.26 -16.75 7.78
N ASP A 126 0.16 -17.58 6.75
CA ASP A 126 0.11 -19.04 6.87
C ASP A 126 1.50 -19.71 6.85
N GLY A 127 2.56 -18.91 6.75
CA GLY A 127 3.96 -19.35 6.69
C GLY A 127 4.44 -19.74 5.29
N THR A 128 3.61 -19.60 4.26
CA THR A 128 4.03 -19.80 2.88
C THR A 128 4.74 -18.58 2.31
N MET A 129 5.46 -18.78 1.21
CA MET A 129 6.16 -17.70 0.51
C MET A 129 5.76 -17.70 -0.97
N VAL A 130 5.50 -16.52 -1.51
CA VAL A 130 5.27 -16.27 -2.93
C VAL A 130 6.35 -15.33 -3.42
N THR A 131 6.80 -15.51 -4.67
CA THR A 131 7.85 -14.69 -5.28
C THR A 131 7.35 -14.07 -6.56
N ALA A 132 7.51 -12.75 -6.69
CA ALA A 132 7.42 -12.03 -7.95
C ALA A 132 8.84 -11.69 -8.43
N LYS A 133 9.06 -11.76 -9.75
CA LYS A 133 10.36 -11.52 -10.38
C LYS A 133 10.24 -10.49 -11.49
N GLY A 134 11.04 -9.45 -11.40
CA GLY A 134 11.32 -8.47 -12.46
C GLY A 134 12.61 -8.80 -13.21
N ASN A 135 12.70 -8.35 -14.47
CA ASN A 135 13.96 -8.40 -15.22
C ASN A 135 14.85 -7.22 -14.82
N SER A 136 16.14 -7.28 -15.15
CA SER A 136 16.99 -6.09 -15.06
C SER A 136 16.49 -5.02 -16.05
N ASN A 137 16.45 -3.77 -15.62
CA ASN A 137 15.91 -2.64 -16.37
C ASN A 137 16.76 -1.36 -16.21
N THR A 138 18.06 -1.50 -15.95
CA THR A 138 18.98 -0.35 -16.05
C THR A 138 18.95 0.28 -17.44
N ASP A 139 19.19 1.59 -17.50
CA ASP A 139 19.16 2.43 -18.70
C ASP A 139 17.78 2.53 -19.38
N GLY A 140 16.74 2.07 -18.69
CA GLY A 140 15.35 2.18 -19.10
C GLY A 140 14.48 2.70 -17.94
N PRO A 141 13.26 3.16 -18.25
CA PRO A 141 12.37 3.70 -17.23
C PRO A 141 12.07 2.66 -16.15
N MET A 142 11.63 3.15 -14.99
CA MET A 142 11.24 2.31 -13.88
C MET A 142 10.14 1.31 -14.30
N ASP A 143 10.30 0.04 -13.92
CA ASP A 143 9.26 -0.98 -14.06
C ASP A 143 8.50 -1.13 -12.75
N PHE A 144 7.30 -1.71 -12.81
CA PHE A 144 6.51 -2.01 -11.62
C PHE A 144 6.39 -3.51 -11.42
N LEU A 145 6.63 -3.96 -10.19
CA LEU A 145 6.48 -5.35 -9.80
C LEU A 145 5.44 -5.45 -8.70
N ARG A 146 4.44 -6.31 -8.92
CA ARG A 146 3.34 -6.59 -8.01
C ARG A 146 3.40 -8.03 -7.54
N ILE A 147 3.00 -8.24 -6.30
CA ILE A 147 2.74 -9.55 -5.72
C ILE A 147 1.37 -9.55 -5.05
N ASP A 148 0.67 -10.66 -5.19
CA ASP A 148 -0.65 -10.90 -4.62
C ASP A 148 -0.58 -12.11 -3.68
N ALA A 149 -1.20 -12.02 -2.51
CA ALA A 149 -1.39 -13.14 -1.60
C ALA A 149 -2.37 -14.15 -2.21
N ALA A 150 -2.25 -15.42 -1.79
CA ALA A 150 -3.22 -16.43 -2.17
C ALA A 150 -4.59 -16.17 -1.51
N ASP A 151 -5.67 -16.64 -2.14
CA ASP A 151 -7.02 -16.49 -1.60
C ASP A 151 -7.11 -16.99 -0.15
N GLY A 152 -7.59 -16.13 0.75
CA GLY A 152 -7.75 -16.44 2.17
C GLY A 152 -6.48 -16.33 3.01
N THR A 153 -5.39 -15.83 2.44
CA THR A 153 -4.15 -15.50 3.15
C THR A 153 -3.84 -14.01 3.04
N PHE A 154 -2.95 -13.53 3.90
CA PHE A 154 -2.50 -12.14 3.92
C PHE A 154 -0.98 -12.08 3.92
N ILE A 155 -0.43 -10.98 3.43
CA ILE A 155 1.00 -10.68 3.50
C ILE A 155 1.33 -10.23 4.93
N ASP A 156 2.29 -10.93 5.53
CA ASP A 156 2.93 -10.57 6.82
C ASP A 156 4.04 -9.52 6.52
N TYR A 157 5.01 -9.89 5.70
CA TYR A 157 6.03 -8.97 5.20
C TYR A 157 6.48 -9.32 3.79
N VAL A 158 7.13 -8.36 3.12
CA VAL A 158 7.85 -8.61 1.87
C VAL A 158 9.34 -8.37 2.04
N VAL A 159 10.14 -9.06 1.24
CA VAL A 159 11.58 -8.83 1.11
C VAL A 159 11.90 -8.37 -0.30
N LEU A 160 12.51 -7.19 -0.41
CA LEU A 160 12.94 -6.57 -1.65
C LEU A 160 14.43 -6.83 -1.84
N HIS A 161 14.81 -7.46 -2.95
CA HIS A 161 16.22 -7.78 -3.20
C HIS A 161 16.56 -8.03 -4.66
N ASP A 162 17.87 -8.06 -4.91
CA ASP A 162 18.49 -8.56 -6.12
C ASP A 162 19.73 -9.39 -5.74
N SER A 163 20.57 -9.75 -6.72
CA SER A 163 21.77 -10.57 -6.46
C SER A 163 22.97 -9.84 -5.81
N GLY A 164 22.95 -8.52 -5.65
CA GLY A 164 24.15 -7.75 -5.31
C GLY A 164 23.95 -6.37 -4.69
N ASN A 165 22.76 -6.04 -4.20
CA ASN A 165 22.39 -4.69 -3.76
C ASN A 165 22.60 -3.63 -4.84
N MET A 166 22.24 -3.97 -6.09
CA MET A 166 22.30 -3.08 -7.24
C MET A 166 20.88 -2.81 -7.76
N TRP A 167 20.08 -2.21 -6.88
CA TRP A 167 18.70 -1.86 -7.16
C TRP A 167 18.28 -0.64 -6.35
N LEU A 168 17.23 0.01 -6.82
CA LEU A 168 16.44 0.98 -6.07
C LEU A 168 14.96 0.70 -6.26
N VAL A 169 14.15 1.25 -5.36
CA VAL A 169 12.70 1.19 -5.41
C VAL A 169 12.08 2.52 -5.06
N ASP A 170 10.89 2.73 -5.58
CA ASP A 170 10.08 3.93 -5.41
C ASP A 170 8.59 3.59 -5.63
N ASP A 171 7.68 4.54 -5.42
CA ASP A 171 6.24 4.41 -5.68
C ASP A 171 5.62 3.12 -5.09
N MET A 172 5.86 2.88 -3.80
CA MET A 172 5.33 1.70 -3.10
C MET A 172 3.85 1.86 -2.82
N SER A 173 3.09 0.78 -3.01
CA SER A 173 1.67 0.73 -2.65
C SER A 173 1.24 -0.67 -2.24
N GLY A 174 0.15 -0.75 -1.51
CA GLY A 174 -0.45 -1.99 -1.06
C GLY A 174 -1.78 -1.72 -0.37
N ASP A 175 -2.46 -2.77 0.08
CA ASP A 175 -3.78 -2.69 0.70
C ASP A 175 -3.83 -3.09 2.18
N THR A 176 -2.67 -3.16 2.82
CA THR A 176 -2.62 -3.37 4.27
C THR A 176 -3.17 -2.14 5.01
N SER A 177 -3.90 -2.38 6.08
CA SER A 177 -4.31 -1.32 6.99
C SER A 177 -3.11 -0.86 7.81
N LEU A 178 -2.73 0.41 7.70
CA LEU A 178 -1.52 0.96 8.35
C LEU A 178 -1.72 1.27 9.83
N GLY A 179 -2.31 0.36 10.62
CA GLY A 179 -2.64 0.61 12.03
C GLY A 179 -3.88 1.48 12.25
N ALA A 180 -4.48 2.04 11.19
CA ALA A 180 -5.71 2.79 11.28
C ALA A 180 -6.89 1.84 11.58
N SER A 181 -7.58 2.07 12.69
CA SER A 181 -8.88 1.44 12.94
C SER A 181 -9.83 1.78 11.79
N PRO A 182 -10.68 0.85 11.31
CA PRO A 182 -11.79 1.14 10.42
C PRO A 182 -12.43 2.45 10.85
N VAL A 183 -12.30 3.50 10.03
CA VAL A 183 -13.07 4.72 10.28
C VAL A 183 -14.51 4.24 10.22
N PRO A 184 -15.26 4.27 11.33
CA PRO A 184 -16.65 3.86 11.29
C PRO A 184 -17.28 4.70 10.19
N GLU A 185 -17.88 4.07 9.17
CA GLU A 185 -18.58 4.81 8.13
C GLU A 185 -19.42 5.86 8.84
N PRO A 186 -19.14 7.15 8.60
CA PRO A 186 -19.58 8.14 9.55
C PRO A 186 -21.10 8.05 9.51
N SER A 187 -21.70 7.87 10.68
CA SER A 187 -23.15 7.71 10.84
C SER A 187 -23.94 8.84 10.17
N THR A 188 -23.26 9.91 9.75
CA THR A 188 -23.69 10.94 8.82
C THR A 188 -24.11 10.42 7.43
N VAL A 189 -23.50 9.40 6.82
CA VAL A 189 -23.96 8.84 5.53
C VAL A 189 -25.29 8.12 5.70
N LEU A 190 -25.41 7.31 6.75
CA LEU A 190 -26.69 6.71 7.14
C LEU A 190 -27.72 7.78 7.49
N LEU A 191 -27.35 8.80 8.27
CA LEU A 191 -28.22 9.92 8.64
C LEU A 191 -28.65 10.73 7.40
N LEU A 192 -27.76 10.92 6.43
CA LEU A 192 -28.07 11.58 5.16
C LEU A 192 -29.07 10.74 4.35
N GLY A 193 -28.82 9.43 4.24
CA GLY A 193 -29.74 8.49 3.58
C GLY A 193 -31.13 8.49 4.23
N PHE A 194 -31.20 8.34 5.55
CA PHE A 194 -32.47 8.40 6.30
C PHE A 194 -33.12 9.78 6.24
N GLY A 195 -32.33 10.86 6.28
CA GLY A 195 -32.81 12.23 6.14
C GLY A 195 -33.50 12.47 4.80
N LEU A 196 -32.88 12.03 3.69
CA LEU A 196 -33.45 12.12 2.34
C LEU A 196 -34.70 11.26 2.18
N CYS A 197 -34.68 10.02 2.69
CA CYS A 197 -35.86 9.16 2.71
C CYS A 197 -37.01 9.77 3.52
N GLY A 198 -36.71 10.38 4.66
CA GLY A 198 -37.67 11.10 5.50
C GLY A 198 -38.33 12.26 4.76
N ILE A 199 -37.53 13.11 4.10
CA ILE A 199 -38.01 14.24 3.30
C ILE A 199 -38.88 13.76 2.13
N ALA A 200 -38.46 12.72 1.41
CA ALA A 200 -39.23 12.15 0.30
C ALA A 200 -40.58 11.57 0.77
N GLY A 201 -40.61 10.94 1.94
CA GLY A 201 -41.85 10.45 2.57
C GLY A 201 -42.83 11.57 2.91
N ILE A 202 -42.34 12.67 3.51
CA ILE A 202 -43.17 13.83 3.84
C ILE A 202 -43.76 14.49 2.58
N ARG A 203 -42.97 14.60 1.50
CA ARG A 203 -43.43 15.21 0.23
C ARG A 203 -44.57 14.41 -0.42
N ARG A 204 -44.55 13.08 -0.38
CA ARG A 204 -45.59 12.22 -0.96
C ARG A 204 -46.96 12.37 -0.29
N ASN A 205 -46.99 12.60 1.02
CA ASN A 205 -48.26 12.77 1.75
C ASN A 205 -48.96 14.11 1.42
N LYS A 206 -48.22 15.14 1.04
CA LYS A 206 -48.79 16.44 0.67
C LYS A 206 -49.44 16.43 -0.72
N SER A 207 -48.91 15.64 -1.66
CA SER A 207 -49.44 15.51 -3.03
C SER A 207 -50.77 14.77 -3.13
N ARG A 208 -51.17 13.98 -2.13
CA ARG A 208 -52.42 13.19 -2.14
C ARG A 208 -53.63 13.91 -1.52
N ARG A 209 -53.46 15.16 -1.08
CA ARG A 209 -54.52 15.97 -0.44
C ARG A 209 -55.14 17.02 -1.39
N HIS A 210 -54.84 16.94 -2.67
CA HIS A 210 -55.52 17.64 -3.76
C HIS A 210 -56.09 16.60 -4.71
#